data_AF-A0A3P9DJE6-F1
#
_entry.id   AF-A0A3P9DJE6-F1
#
_cell.length_a   1.000
_cell.length_b   1.000
_cell.length_c   1.000
_cell.angle_alpha   90.00
_cell.angle_beta   90.00
_cell.angle_gamma   90.00
#
_symmetry.space_group_name_H-M   'P 1'
#
loop_
_entity.id
_entity.type
_entity.pdbx_description
1 polymer ?
#
loop_
_entity_poly.entity_id
_entity_poly.type
_entity_poly.pdbx_seq_one_letter_code
_entity_poly.pdbx_strand_id
1 'polypeptide(L)'
;TDTHTDTDTHRHTHTHTDTHRHTLSLTQTHTHRHTHTGLTAAPSSPSSQNLNFTGFRKILKKHDKILETSRGADWRVAHVEVAPFYTCKKITQLISETEALVTTELEGGDRQKAMKRLRVPPLGAAQVTHTDFCSVLMVLSPDWSLSLVAVGTDRSDVWPMVRIYRGGFLLIEFLFLLGINTYGWRQAGVNHVLIFELNPRNNLSHQHLFEIAGLLGVLWCVSLLSCLFSDKILVPMQANPLALYGLFFLFLINPFKTCYYKSRFWLLKLLFRVVTAPFHRVGFADFWLADQLNSLVVVLMDLEYMICFYSFELDWTKHNGLISRGNDVCNSYSYGVRAVIKCLPAWFRFVQCLRRYRDTKRAFPHLVNAGKYSTTFFAVTFSALYSTHKDAGSEAQIFFYLYIGCLALSSCYTLVWDLKMDWGLFDRNAGENTFLREEIVYPHKAYYYSAIVEDVLLRFGWILTVTVTTLVTFDGISDIFATVLAPLEVFRRFVWNFFRLENEHLNNCGEFRAVRDISVAPLNADDQTLLEQMMDQEDGVRNRQGKKSWKRSYSMSLRRPRLASQSKTRDTKVLIEDTDDDS
;
A
#
# COMPACT_ATOMS: atom_id res chain seq x y z
N THR A 1 29.40 -0.40 82.02
CA THR A 1 27.94 -0.57 81.83
C THR A 1 27.51 0.27 80.65
N ASP A 2 27.63 -0.37 79.50
CA ASP A 2 27.01 -0.19 78.19
C ASP A 2 26.06 0.99 77.96
N THR A 3 26.34 1.79 76.92
CA THR A 3 25.69 1.68 75.60
C THR A 3 26.04 2.89 74.73
N HIS A 4 26.74 2.70 73.60
CA HIS A 4 26.55 3.49 72.36
C HIS A 4 27.41 2.98 71.19
N THR A 5 26.86 3.20 69.97
CA THR A 5 27.41 3.20 68.60
C THR A 5 27.70 1.87 67.88
N ASP A 6 26.86 1.56 66.87
CA ASP A 6 27.32 1.34 65.49
C ASP A 6 26.15 1.39 64.48
N THR A 7 26.19 2.39 63.60
CA THR A 7 25.35 2.55 62.39
C THR A 7 26.26 3.00 61.25
N ASP A 8 25.95 2.52 60.04
CA ASP A 8 26.52 2.87 58.72
C ASP A 8 27.70 2.04 58.20
N THR A 9 27.39 0.92 57.53
CA THR A 9 28.28 0.31 56.50
C THR A 9 27.60 -0.67 55.52
N HIS A 10 26.29 -0.55 55.23
CA HIS A 10 25.63 -1.50 54.30
C HIS A 10 24.77 -0.91 53.17
N ARG A 11 24.87 0.38 52.84
CA ARG A 11 24.00 1.01 51.83
C ARG A 11 24.66 1.52 50.54
N HIS A 12 25.90 1.14 50.25
CA HIS A 12 26.63 1.65 49.06
C HIS A 12 26.96 0.62 47.96
N THR A 13 26.63 -0.66 48.11
CA THR A 13 26.96 -1.69 47.11
C THR A 13 25.83 -2.10 46.17
N HIS A 14 24.57 -1.70 46.41
CA HIS A 14 23.42 -2.10 45.58
C HIS A 14 22.99 -1.08 44.51
N THR A 15 23.38 0.20 44.62
CA THR A 15 22.99 1.23 43.64
C THR A 15 23.92 1.33 42.43
N HIS A 16 25.13 0.76 42.50
CA HIS A 16 26.10 0.74 41.41
C HIS A 16 25.91 -0.43 40.42
N THR A 17 25.24 -1.50 40.83
CA THR A 17 24.97 -2.68 39.98
C THR A 17 23.75 -2.51 39.07
N ASP A 18 22.73 -1.77 39.49
CA ASP A 18 21.52 -1.55 38.69
C ASP A 18 21.66 -0.41 37.67
N THR A 19 22.47 0.61 37.96
CA THR A 19 22.83 1.63 36.98
C THR A 19 23.74 1.07 35.88
N HIS A 20 24.64 0.13 36.20
CA HIS A 20 25.44 -0.59 35.21
C HIS A 20 24.61 -1.55 34.35
N ARG A 21 23.59 -2.25 34.91
CA ARG A 21 22.67 -3.09 34.11
C ARG A 21 21.77 -2.27 33.18
N HIS A 22 21.30 -1.10 33.62
CA HIS A 22 20.48 -0.22 32.77
C HIS A 22 21.30 0.47 31.68
N THR A 23 22.55 0.87 31.95
CA THR A 23 23.45 1.36 30.89
C THR A 23 23.88 0.23 29.95
N LEU A 24 24.18 -0.98 30.42
CA LEU A 24 24.45 -2.13 29.53
C LEU A 24 23.25 -2.51 28.65
N SER A 25 22.03 -2.43 29.18
CA SER A 25 20.78 -2.67 28.42
C SER A 25 20.51 -1.60 27.35
N LEU A 26 20.69 -0.32 27.68
CA LEU A 26 20.55 0.80 26.74
C LEU A 26 21.67 0.83 25.70
N THR A 27 22.90 0.48 26.11
CA THR A 27 24.04 0.37 25.20
C THR A 27 23.88 -0.84 24.28
N GLN A 28 23.42 -2.00 24.77
CA GLN A 28 23.08 -3.18 23.96
C GLN A 28 21.92 -2.93 23.01
N THR A 29 20.90 -2.14 23.37
CA THR A 29 19.81 -1.79 22.45
C THR A 29 20.21 -0.74 21.42
N HIS A 30 21.06 0.22 21.76
CA HIS A 30 21.63 1.18 20.80
C HIS A 30 22.66 0.54 19.86
N THR A 31 23.56 -0.31 20.35
CA THR A 31 24.47 -1.10 19.51
C THR A 31 23.70 -2.13 18.70
N HIS A 32 22.65 -2.78 19.22
CA HIS A 32 21.77 -3.63 18.40
C HIS A 32 21.11 -2.85 17.27
N ARG A 33 20.70 -1.59 17.46
CA ARG A 33 20.05 -0.82 16.39
C ARG A 33 21.03 -0.34 15.33
N HIS A 34 22.24 0.07 15.73
CA HIS A 34 23.30 0.53 14.83
C HIS A 34 24.01 -0.60 14.08
N THR A 35 24.28 -1.73 14.74
CA THR A 35 24.79 -2.94 14.07
C THR A 35 23.78 -3.45 13.06
N HIS A 36 22.51 -3.51 13.44
CA HIS A 36 21.45 -4.07 12.59
C HIS A 36 21.06 -3.17 11.41
N THR A 37 21.40 -1.87 11.44
CA THR A 37 21.29 -0.95 10.28
C THR A 37 22.54 -0.96 9.41
N GLY A 38 23.74 -1.15 9.97
CA GLY A 38 24.96 -1.42 9.18
C GLY A 38 24.94 -2.78 8.47
N LEU A 39 24.33 -3.79 9.10
CA LEU A 39 24.23 -5.18 8.63
C LEU A 39 23.22 -5.38 7.49
N THR A 40 22.24 -4.48 7.31
CA THR A 40 21.35 -4.49 6.14
C THR A 40 22.00 -3.82 4.93
N ALA A 41 22.86 -2.83 5.16
CA ALA A 41 23.65 -2.19 4.11
C ALA A 41 24.80 -3.08 3.61
N ALA A 42 25.42 -3.88 4.48
CA ALA A 42 26.56 -4.72 4.13
C ALA A 42 26.31 -5.71 2.97
N PRO A 43 25.22 -6.50 2.91
CA PRO A 43 24.94 -7.38 1.77
C PRO A 43 24.48 -6.63 0.50
N SER A 44 24.03 -5.37 0.60
CA SER A 44 23.75 -4.54 -0.58
C SER A 44 25.03 -4.03 -1.26
N SER A 45 26.11 -3.82 -0.52
CA SER A 45 27.39 -3.34 -1.06
C SER A 45 28.04 -4.25 -2.11
N PRO A 46 28.14 -5.59 -1.94
CA PRO A 46 28.72 -6.45 -2.97
C PRO A 46 27.86 -6.50 -4.24
N SER A 47 26.53 -6.34 -4.12
CA SER A 47 25.65 -6.24 -5.30
C SER A 47 25.89 -4.94 -6.09
N SER A 48 26.02 -3.80 -5.41
CA SER A 48 26.34 -2.52 -6.05
C SER A 48 27.76 -2.47 -6.62
N GLN A 49 28.73 -3.09 -5.95
CA GLN A 49 30.11 -3.24 -6.43
C GLN A 49 30.16 -4.03 -7.74
N ASN A 50 29.48 -5.19 -7.78
CA ASN A 50 29.40 -6.02 -8.98
C ASN A 50 28.62 -5.34 -10.12
N LEU A 51 27.52 -4.64 -9.80
CA LEU A 51 26.77 -3.87 -10.80
C LEU A 51 27.61 -2.76 -11.43
N ASN A 52 28.29 -1.97 -10.59
CA ASN A 52 29.13 -0.86 -11.05
C ASN A 52 30.33 -1.35 -11.86
N PHE A 53 31.00 -2.43 -11.42
CA PHE A 53 32.09 -3.05 -12.17
C PHE A 53 31.62 -3.56 -13.54
N THR A 54 30.46 -4.24 -13.58
CA THR A 54 29.84 -4.70 -14.82
C THR A 54 29.46 -3.53 -15.74
N GLY A 55 28.96 -2.44 -15.17
CA GLY A 55 28.66 -1.19 -15.87
C GLY A 55 29.89 -0.59 -16.54
N PHE A 56 30.99 -0.42 -15.79
CA PHE A 56 32.27 0.07 -16.33
C PHE A 56 32.83 -0.86 -17.42
N ARG A 57 32.79 -2.19 -17.20
CA ARG A 57 33.22 -3.16 -18.20
C ARG A 57 32.49 -2.98 -19.53
N LYS A 58 31.16 -2.79 -19.49
CA LYS A 58 30.34 -2.70 -20.69
C LYS A 58 30.41 -1.34 -21.39
N ILE A 59 30.45 -0.23 -20.65
CA ILE A 59 30.57 1.09 -21.28
C ILE A 59 31.93 1.24 -21.99
N LEU A 60 33.00 0.68 -21.39
CA LEU A 60 34.34 0.67 -21.98
C LEU A 60 34.42 -0.29 -23.18
N LYS A 61 33.80 -1.48 -23.10
CA LYS A 61 33.66 -2.38 -24.26
C LYS A 61 32.86 -1.73 -25.41
N LYS A 62 31.83 -0.94 -25.08
CA LYS A 62 31.03 -0.19 -26.06
C LYS A 62 31.81 0.96 -26.68
N HIS A 63 32.59 1.70 -25.89
CA HIS A 63 33.53 2.71 -26.38
C HIS A 63 34.50 2.10 -27.41
N ASP A 64 35.12 0.98 -27.07
CA ASP A 64 36.09 0.29 -27.93
C ASP A 64 35.47 -0.21 -29.23
N LYS A 65 34.22 -0.69 -29.17
CA LYS A 65 33.47 -1.13 -30.34
C LYS A 65 33.06 0.03 -31.26
N ILE A 66 32.67 1.18 -30.70
CA ILE A 66 32.20 2.33 -31.50
C ILE A 66 33.37 3.10 -32.12
N LEU A 67 34.48 3.21 -31.40
CA LEU A 67 35.65 3.98 -31.80
C LEU A 67 36.79 3.12 -32.35
N GLU A 68 36.53 1.81 -32.55
CA GLU A 68 37.47 0.83 -33.07
C GLU A 68 38.86 0.92 -32.41
N THR A 69 38.88 0.97 -31.08
CA THR A 69 40.09 1.17 -30.28
C THR A 69 40.16 0.19 -29.11
N SER A 70 41.34 -0.04 -28.54
CA SER A 70 41.53 -0.86 -27.32
C SER A 70 41.63 -0.03 -26.04
N ARG A 71 41.57 1.31 -26.16
CA ARG A 71 41.86 2.22 -25.04
C ARG A 71 40.91 2.05 -23.85
N GLY A 72 39.66 1.64 -24.08
CA GLY A 72 38.68 1.37 -23.02
C GLY A 72 39.03 0.11 -22.23
N ALA A 73 39.48 -0.95 -22.88
CA ALA A 73 40.00 -2.15 -22.22
C ALA A 73 41.25 -1.82 -21.40
N ASP A 74 42.19 -1.06 -21.96
CA ASP A 74 43.40 -0.62 -21.27
C ASP A 74 43.06 0.24 -20.05
N TRP A 75 42.09 1.16 -20.18
CA TRP A 75 41.61 2.01 -19.08
C TRP A 75 40.92 1.19 -17.99
N ARG A 76 40.16 0.15 -18.35
CA ARG A 76 39.51 -0.76 -17.40
C ARG A 76 40.54 -1.47 -16.51
N VAL A 77 41.57 -2.06 -17.12
CA VAL A 77 42.63 -2.75 -16.38
C VAL A 77 43.40 -1.77 -15.50
N ALA A 78 43.77 -0.61 -16.07
CA ALA A 78 44.59 0.38 -15.36
C ALA A 78 43.87 1.09 -14.21
N HIS A 79 42.55 1.28 -14.28
CA HIS A 79 41.82 2.12 -13.31
C HIS A 79 40.65 1.42 -12.61
N VAL A 80 39.93 0.52 -13.29
CA VAL A 80 38.69 -0.08 -12.74
C VAL A 80 38.98 -1.36 -11.96
N GLU A 81 39.83 -2.24 -12.50
CA GLU A 81 40.19 -3.51 -11.86
C GLU A 81 41.07 -3.33 -10.61
N VAL A 82 41.81 -2.22 -10.54
CA VAL A 82 42.62 -1.84 -9.38
C VAL A 82 41.91 -0.88 -8.42
N ALA A 83 40.71 -0.40 -8.78
CA ALA A 83 40.01 0.61 -8.00
C ALA A 83 39.67 0.10 -6.59
N PRO A 84 39.79 0.95 -5.55
CA PRO A 84 39.45 0.57 -4.17
C PRO A 84 38.03 0.04 -4.01
N PHE A 85 37.07 0.53 -4.82
CA PHE A 85 35.69 0.05 -4.75
C PHE A 85 35.53 -1.40 -5.23
N TYR A 86 36.44 -1.92 -6.07
CA TYR A 86 36.41 -3.29 -6.59
C TYR A 86 37.37 -4.22 -5.84
N THR A 87 38.53 -3.73 -5.42
CA THR A 87 39.57 -4.54 -4.75
C THR A 87 39.40 -4.64 -3.23
N CYS A 88 38.66 -3.74 -2.60
CA CYS A 88 38.47 -3.73 -1.15
C CYS A 88 37.55 -4.88 -0.69
N LYS A 89 38.15 -6.03 -0.38
CA LYS A 89 37.48 -7.18 0.28
C LYS A 89 37.15 -6.94 1.75
N LYS A 90 37.49 -5.77 2.30
CA LYS A 90 37.25 -5.42 3.71
C LYS A 90 35.76 -5.51 4.08
N ILE A 91 34.88 -5.23 3.12
CA ILE A 91 33.43 -5.39 3.31
C ILE A 91 33.05 -6.87 3.44
N THR A 92 33.55 -7.75 2.58
CA THR A 92 33.33 -9.20 2.68
C THR A 92 33.90 -9.77 3.97
N GLN A 93 35.06 -9.27 4.40
CA GLN A 93 35.67 -9.63 5.67
C GLN A 93 34.82 -9.16 6.86
N LEU A 94 34.35 -7.90 6.86
CA LEU A 94 33.43 -7.37 7.87
C LEU A 94 32.10 -8.15 7.91
N ILE A 95 31.57 -8.57 6.76
CA ILE A 95 30.38 -9.44 6.70
C ILE A 95 30.68 -10.75 7.42
N SER A 96 31.81 -11.41 7.09
CA SER A 96 32.19 -12.68 7.72
C SER A 96 32.44 -12.54 9.24
N GLU A 97 33.12 -11.48 9.66
CA GLU A 97 33.39 -11.19 11.07
C GLU A 97 32.08 -10.94 11.83
N THR A 98 31.13 -10.22 11.21
CA THR A 98 29.84 -9.96 11.83
C THR A 98 28.94 -11.20 11.82
N GLU A 99 28.96 -12.01 10.76
CA GLU A 99 28.29 -13.31 10.69
C GLU A 99 28.78 -14.23 11.82
N ALA A 100 30.10 -14.29 12.04
CA ALA A 100 30.71 -15.05 13.12
C ALA A 100 30.24 -14.52 14.49
N LEU A 101 30.36 -13.21 14.72
CA LEU A 101 30.00 -12.58 15.99
C LEU A 101 28.52 -12.75 16.35
N VAL A 102 27.60 -12.61 15.39
CA VAL A 102 26.17 -12.89 15.65
C VAL A 102 25.92 -14.37 15.92
N THR A 103 26.66 -15.26 15.25
CA THR A 103 26.53 -16.70 15.47
C THR A 103 26.98 -17.10 16.87
N THR A 104 28.18 -16.69 17.30
CA THR A 104 28.73 -17.06 18.61
C THR A 104 28.08 -16.31 19.76
N GLU A 105 27.97 -14.98 19.69
CA GLU A 105 27.61 -14.15 20.85
C GLU A 105 26.10 -13.96 21.02
N LEU A 106 25.32 -13.97 19.93
CA LEU A 106 23.90 -13.61 19.96
C LEU A 106 22.95 -14.79 19.78
N GLU A 107 23.37 -15.86 19.10
CA GLU A 107 22.53 -17.04 18.84
C GLU A 107 23.14 -18.33 19.40
N GLY A 108 24.16 -18.24 20.26
CA GLY A 108 24.70 -19.37 21.03
C GLY A 108 25.32 -20.49 20.16
N GLY A 109 25.88 -20.13 19.00
CA GLY A 109 26.47 -21.05 18.04
C GLY A 109 25.53 -21.49 16.91
N ASP A 110 24.24 -21.15 16.94
CA ASP A 110 23.30 -21.51 15.87
C ASP A 110 23.46 -20.59 14.64
N ARG A 111 24.28 -21.05 13.70
CA ARG A 111 24.54 -20.34 12.44
C ARG A 111 23.27 -20.15 11.61
N GLN A 112 22.34 -21.10 11.59
CA GLN A 112 21.13 -20.97 10.78
C GLN A 112 20.24 -19.84 11.30
N LYS A 113 20.07 -19.76 12.62
CA LYS A 113 19.30 -18.71 13.27
C LYS A 113 19.97 -17.34 13.12
N ALA A 114 21.30 -17.28 13.24
CA ALA A 114 22.09 -16.08 12.97
C ALA A 114 21.95 -15.61 11.51
N MET A 115 22.06 -16.51 10.54
CA MET A 115 21.92 -16.15 9.12
C MET A 115 20.49 -15.72 8.78
N LYS A 116 19.46 -16.36 9.35
CA LYS A 116 18.06 -15.94 9.22
C LYS A 116 17.81 -14.56 9.83
N ARG A 117 18.56 -14.20 10.88
CA ARG A 117 18.53 -12.88 11.53
C ARG A 117 19.39 -11.85 10.81
N LEU A 118 20.39 -12.22 10.03
CA LEU A 118 21.24 -11.29 9.30
C LEU A 118 20.70 -11.00 7.90
N ARG A 119 20.29 -12.04 7.18
CA ARG A 119 19.80 -11.93 5.82
C ARG A 119 18.37 -11.41 5.80
N VAL A 120 18.11 -10.41 4.97
CA VAL A 120 16.75 -10.00 4.67
C VAL A 120 16.20 -11.01 3.65
N PRO A 121 15.06 -11.67 3.91
CA PRO A 121 14.46 -12.55 2.92
C PRO A 121 14.26 -11.79 1.61
N PRO A 122 14.65 -12.36 0.45
CA PRO A 122 14.39 -11.70 -0.82
C PRO A 122 12.89 -11.47 -0.99
N LEU A 123 12.52 -10.30 -1.51
CA LEU A 123 11.14 -9.84 -1.69
C LEU A 123 10.26 -10.77 -2.55
N GLY A 124 10.83 -11.81 -3.16
CA GLY A 124 10.17 -12.74 -4.10
C GLY A 124 9.99 -14.19 -3.63
N ALA A 125 10.37 -14.59 -2.41
CA ALA A 125 10.36 -16.01 -2.02
C ALA A 125 9.03 -16.55 -1.46
N ALA A 126 7.88 -16.05 -1.93
CA ALA A 126 6.58 -16.63 -1.59
C ALA A 126 5.88 -17.09 -2.87
N GLN A 127 5.79 -18.42 -3.05
CA GLN A 127 5.05 -19.05 -4.13
C GLN A 127 3.54 -18.78 -3.96
N VAL A 128 2.87 -18.44 -5.05
CA VAL A 128 1.45 -18.03 -5.06
C VAL A 128 0.57 -19.21 -5.49
N THR A 129 -0.36 -19.63 -4.63
CA THR A 129 -1.54 -20.41 -5.05
C THR A 129 -2.61 -19.42 -5.55
N HIS A 130 -2.60 -19.17 -6.86
CA HIS A 130 -3.46 -18.18 -7.54
C HIS A 130 -4.97 -18.50 -7.53
N THR A 131 -5.36 -19.70 -7.11
CA THR A 131 -6.71 -20.23 -7.34
C THR A 131 -7.72 -19.97 -6.23
N ASP A 132 -7.31 -19.64 -5.00
CA ASP A 132 -8.25 -19.55 -3.86
C ASP A 132 -8.78 -18.14 -3.59
N PHE A 133 -8.18 -17.08 -4.18
CA PHE A 133 -8.57 -15.69 -3.90
C PHE A 133 -9.54 -15.08 -4.94
N CYS A 134 -9.56 -15.59 -6.18
CA CYS A 134 -10.52 -15.14 -7.20
C CYS A 134 -11.96 -15.55 -6.86
N SER A 135 -12.16 -16.62 -6.08
CA SER A 135 -13.47 -17.05 -5.60
C SER A 135 -14.08 -16.04 -4.60
N VAL A 136 -13.26 -15.36 -3.79
CA VAL A 136 -13.70 -14.31 -2.85
C VAL A 136 -14.25 -13.08 -3.58
N LEU A 137 -13.65 -12.71 -4.72
CA LEU A 137 -14.10 -11.57 -5.54
C LEU A 137 -15.44 -11.85 -6.23
N MET A 138 -15.68 -13.10 -6.68
CA MET A 138 -16.98 -13.50 -7.23
C MET A 138 -18.09 -13.48 -6.17
N VAL A 139 -17.77 -13.83 -4.92
CA VAL A 139 -18.69 -13.76 -3.77
C VAL A 139 -18.99 -12.33 -3.31
N LEU A 140 -18.07 -11.37 -3.57
CA LEU A 140 -18.21 -9.95 -3.22
C LEU A 140 -18.68 -9.06 -4.38
N SER A 141 -19.10 -9.63 -5.51
CA SER A 141 -19.60 -8.81 -6.62
C SER A 141 -20.87 -8.04 -6.21
N PRO A 142 -21.00 -6.76 -6.59
CA PRO A 142 -22.21 -5.96 -6.34
C PRO A 142 -23.48 -6.63 -6.91
N ASP A 143 -23.34 -7.40 -7.98
CA ASP A 143 -24.44 -8.13 -8.62
C ASP A 143 -25.10 -9.16 -7.70
N TRP A 144 -24.35 -9.83 -6.81
CA TRP A 144 -24.93 -10.78 -5.86
C TRP A 144 -25.61 -10.06 -4.68
N SER A 145 -25.06 -8.94 -4.21
CA SER A 145 -25.66 -8.14 -3.13
C SER A 145 -26.95 -7.45 -3.60
N LEU A 146 -26.93 -6.89 -4.82
CA LEU A 146 -28.07 -6.23 -5.44
C LEU A 146 -29.16 -7.24 -5.85
N SER A 147 -28.78 -8.42 -6.36
CA SER A 147 -29.75 -9.50 -6.66
C SER A 147 -30.36 -10.09 -5.38
N LEU A 148 -29.62 -10.16 -4.27
CA LEU A 148 -30.13 -10.66 -2.99
C LEU A 148 -31.01 -9.64 -2.27
N VAL A 149 -30.67 -8.34 -2.35
CA VAL A 149 -31.55 -7.23 -1.92
C VAL A 149 -32.79 -7.16 -2.81
N ALA A 150 -32.66 -7.43 -4.12
CA ALA A 150 -33.78 -7.56 -5.04
C ALA A 150 -34.67 -8.77 -4.73
N VAL A 151 -34.13 -9.87 -4.16
CA VAL A 151 -34.93 -11.00 -3.65
C VAL A 151 -35.58 -10.67 -2.30
N GLY A 152 -35.03 -9.74 -1.52
CA GLY A 152 -35.64 -9.19 -0.30
C GLY A 152 -36.72 -8.12 -0.53
N THR A 153 -37.06 -7.82 -1.79
CA THR A 153 -38.01 -6.75 -2.22
C THR A 153 -39.46 -6.93 -1.77
N ASP A 154 -39.80 -8.03 -1.10
CA ASP A 154 -41.10 -8.17 -0.44
C ASP A 154 -41.23 -7.27 0.81
N ARG A 155 -40.12 -6.62 1.24
CA ARG A 155 -40.12 -5.63 2.33
C ARG A 155 -39.99 -4.20 1.78
N SER A 156 -40.91 -3.34 2.21
CA SER A 156 -41.22 -2.04 1.60
C SER A 156 -40.16 -0.92 1.76
N ASP A 157 -39.07 -1.11 2.49
CA ASP A 157 -37.96 -0.13 2.58
C ASP A 157 -36.62 -0.82 2.91
N VAL A 158 -35.72 -0.91 1.93
CA VAL A 158 -34.41 -1.60 2.03
C VAL A 158 -33.24 -0.64 2.28
N TRP A 159 -33.46 0.66 2.18
CA TRP A 159 -32.39 1.65 2.15
C TRP A 159 -31.59 1.78 3.45
N PRO A 160 -32.20 1.75 4.65
CA PRO A 160 -31.44 1.74 5.90
C PRO A 160 -30.43 0.59 5.98
N MET A 161 -30.83 -0.61 5.57
CA MET A 161 -29.97 -1.79 5.55
C MET A 161 -28.82 -1.62 4.54
N VAL A 162 -29.11 -1.12 3.33
CA VAL A 162 -28.09 -0.87 2.31
C VAL A 162 -27.02 0.10 2.84
N ARG A 163 -27.43 1.22 3.46
CA ARG A 163 -26.49 2.21 4.03
C ARG A 163 -25.63 1.60 5.13
N ILE A 164 -26.23 0.82 6.04
CA ILE A 164 -25.50 0.18 7.14
C ILE A 164 -24.48 -0.83 6.60
N TYR A 165 -24.79 -1.65 5.59
CA TYR A 165 -23.85 -2.66 5.09
C TYR A 165 -22.86 -2.14 4.03
N ARG A 166 -23.19 -1.05 3.32
CA ARG A 166 -22.34 -0.45 2.28
C ARG A 166 -20.97 -0.03 2.81
N GLY A 167 -20.91 0.65 3.95
CA GLY A 167 -19.63 1.10 4.53
C GLY A 167 -18.66 -0.07 4.79
N GLY A 168 -19.15 -1.18 5.34
CA GLY A 168 -18.38 -2.39 5.60
C GLY A 168 -17.89 -3.06 4.32
N PHE A 169 -18.76 -3.13 3.30
CA PHE A 169 -18.39 -3.63 1.97
C PHE A 169 -17.23 -2.83 1.36
N LEU A 170 -17.33 -1.50 1.35
CA LEU A 170 -16.30 -0.62 0.80
C LEU A 170 -14.95 -0.78 1.53
N LEU A 171 -14.95 -1.02 2.84
CA LEU A 171 -13.73 -1.31 3.60
C LEU A 171 -13.10 -2.64 3.18
N ILE A 172 -13.91 -3.68 2.97
CA ILE A 172 -13.45 -4.99 2.51
C ILE A 172 -12.87 -4.88 1.09
N GLU A 173 -13.60 -4.22 0.18
CA GLU A 173 -13.17 -3.94 -1.18
C GLU A 173 -11.84 -3.18 -1.19
N PHE A 174 -11.72 -2.11 -0.39
CA PHE A 174 -10.49 -1.33 -0.28
C PHE A 174 -9.29 -2.19 0.18
N LEU A 175 -9.47 -3.04 1.20
CA LEU A 175 -8.41 -3.93 1.69
C LEU A 175 -8.01 -4.97 0.64
N PHE A 176 -8.99 -5.51 -0.08
CA PHE A 176 -8.75 -6.45 -1.16
C PHE A 176 -7.96 -5.81 -2.31
N LEU A 177 -8.38 -4.63 -2.77
CA LEU A 177 -7.69 -3.87 -3.81
C LEU A 177 -6.30 -3.39 -3.36
N LEU A 178 -6.11 -3.09 -2.07
CA LEU A 178 -4.79 -2.83 -1.49
C LEU A 178 -3.88 -4.08 -1.56
N GLY A 179 -4.46 -5.27 -1.37
CA GLY A 179 -3.79 -6.55 -1.64
C GLY A 179 -3.28 -6.65 -3.08
N ILE A 180 -4.11 -6.31 -4.08
CA ILE A 180 -3.71 -6.28 -5.49
C ILE A 180 -2.60 -5.24 -5.73
N ASN A 181 -2.74 -4.03 -5.18
CA ASN A 181 -1.72 -2.99 -5.26
C ASN A 181 -0.36 -3.50 -4.76
N THR A 182 -0.32 -4.09 -3.56
CA THR A 182 0.94 -4.62 -3.00
C THR A 182 1.51 -5.80 -3.78
N TYR A 183 0.66 -6.63 -4.39
CA TYR A 183 1.10 -7.67 -5.32
C TYR A 183 1.72 -7.06 -6.58
N GLY A 184 1.02 -6.14 -7.25
CA GLY A 184 1.48 -5.51 -8.48
C GLY A 184 2.76 -4.68 -8.28
N TRP A 185 2.89 -3.97 -7.15
CA TRP A 185 4.13 -3.27 -6.81
C TRP A 185 5.32 -4.22 -6.67
N ARG A 186 5.13 -5.39 -6.03
CA ARG A 186 6.19 -6.40 -5.89
C ARG A 186 6.59 -6.97 -7.25
N GLN A 187 5.62 -7.30 -8.11
CA GLN A 187 5.89 -7.84 -9.44
C GLN A 187 6.61 -6.83 -10.34
N ALA A 188 6.22 -5.55 -10.25
CA ALA A 188 6.83 -4.47 -11.03
C ALA A 188 8.17 -3.95 -10.45
N GLY A 189 8.64 -4.50 -9.33
CA GLY A 189 9.89 -4.05 -8.68
C GLY A 189 9.79 -2.70 -7.95
N VAL A 190 8.57 -2.17 -7.73
CA VAL A 190 8.35 -0.93 -6.99
C VAL A 190 8.54 -1.18 -5.49
N ASN A 191 9.54 -0.52 -4.89
CA ASN A 191 9.89 -0.69 -3.47
C ASN A 191 8.93 0.05 -2.52
N HIS A 192 7.68 -0.43 -2.47
CA HIS A 192 6.63 0.08 -1.58
C HIS A 192 7.02 -0.01 -0.09
N VAL A 193 7.82 -1.00 0.32
CA VAL A 193 8.29 -1.15 1.71
C VAL A 193 9.13 0.06 2.12
N LEU A 194 10.05 0.50 1.26
CA LEU A 194 10.87 1.69 1.50
C LEU A 194 10.03 2.98 1.46
N ILE A 195 9.16 3.12 0.45
CA ILE A 195 8.34 4.34 0.26
C ILE A 195 7.42 4.59 1.46
N PHE A 196 6.82 3.53 2.01
CA PHE A 196 5.98 3.62 3.20
C PHE A 196 6.76 3.57 4.52
N GLU A 197 8.10 3.51 4.47
CA GLU A 197 8.98 3.35 5.64
C GLU A 197 8.58 2.15 6.52
N LEU A 198 8.13 1.06 5.88
CA LEU A 198 7.72 -0.16 6.55
C LEU A 198 8.94 -0.97 6.97
N ASN A 199 8.79 -1.76 8.04
CA ASN A 199 9.82 -2.70 8.43
C ASN A 199 9.92 -3.83 7.40
N PRO A 200 11.08 -4.07 6.75
CA PRO A 200 11.23 -5.10 5.72
C PRO A 200 10.92 -6.52 6.21
N ARG A 201 11.14 -6.78 7.50
CA ARG A 201 10.91 -8.11 8.10
C ARG A 201 9.52 -8.29 8.67
N ASN A 202 8.80 -7.19 8.87
CA ASN A 202 7.55 -7.18 9.60
C ASN A 202 6.59 -6.19 8.94
N ASN A 203 6.16 -6.54 7.74
CA ASN A 203 5.09 -5.89 7.00
C ASN A 203 4.05 -6.94 6.57
N LEU A 204 2.85 -6.48 6.25
CA LEU A 204 1.84 -7.36 5.66
C LEU A 204 2.26 -7.71 4.22
N SER A 205 2.16 -8.99 3.89
CA SER A 205 2.27 -9.44 2.51
C SER A 205 0.92 -9.22 1.81
N HIS A 206 0.93 -9.28 0.47
CA HIS A 206 -0.30 -9.28 -0.31
C HIS A 206 -1.22 -10.45 0.08
N GLN A 207 -0.66 -11.63 0.38
CA GLN A 207 -1.40 -12.80 0.86
C GLN A 207 -2.13 -12.50 2.18
N HIS A 208 -1.43 -11.93 3.18
CA HIS A 208 -2.06 -11.57 4.45
C HIS A 208 -3.17 -10.52 4.27
N LEU A 209 -3.01 -9.57 3.33
CA LEU A 209 -4.06 -8.59 3.02
C LEU A 209 -5.30 -9.27 2.41
N PHE A 210 -5.11 -10.21 1.49
CA PHE A 210 -6.21 -10.96 0.92
C PHE A 210 -6.89 -11.88 1.94
N GLU A 211 -6.14 -12.53 2.83
CA GLU A 211 -6.70 -13.32 3.93
C GLU A 211 -7.58 -12.49 4.85
N ILE A 212 -7.12 -11.30 5.26
CA ILE A 212 -7.88 -10.39 6.11
C ILE A 212 -9.14 -9.93 5.36
N ALA A 213 -9.01 -9.47 4.11
CA ALA A 213 -10.15 -9.03 3.32
C ALA A 213 -11.17 -10.16 3.10
N GLY A 214 -10.71 -11.38 2.79
CA GLY A 214 -11.56 -12.55 2.62
C GLY A 214 -12.29 -12.95 3.90
N LEU A 215 -11.60 -12.98 5.05
CA LEU A 215 -12.23 -13.28 6.33
C LEU A 215 -13.31 -12.25 6.69
N LEU A 216 -13.00 -10.95 6.56
CA LEU A 216 -13.98 -9.88 6.81
C LEU A 216 -15.14 -9.94 5.82
N GLY A 217 -14.88 -10.29 4.55
CA GLY A 217 -15.87 -10.53 3.51
C GLY A 217 -16.83 -11.66 3.85
N VAL A 218 -16.32 -12.82 4.28
CA VAL A 218 -17.16 -13.95 4.73
C VAL A 218 -18.02 -13.55 5.92
N LEU A 219 -17.46 -12.88 6.92
CA LEU A 219 -18.22 -12.40 8.09
C LEU A 219 -19.31 -11.40 7.69
N TRP A 220 -19.02 -10.51 6.75
CA TRP A 220 -20.00 -9.56 6.21
C TRP A 220 -21.12 -10.29 5.47
N CYS A 221 -20.81 -11.27 4.62
CA CYS A 221 -21.81 -12.08 3.91
C CYS A 221 -22.69 -12.87 4.88
N VAL A 222 -22.09 -13.52 5.89
CA VAL A 222 -22.83 -14.27 6.92
C VAL A 222 -23.75 -13.33 7.72
N SER A 223 -23.26 -12.15 8.10
CA SER A 223 -24.07 -11.15 8.80
C SER A 223 -25.25 -10.67 7.95
N LEU A 224 -25.02 -10.38 6.67
CA LEU A 224 -26.06 -9.94 5.75
C LEU A 224 -27.12 -11.04 5.53
N LEU A 225 -26.70 -12.29 5.31
CA LEU A 225 -27.60 -13.43 5.17
C LEU A 225 -28.40 -13.68 6.46
N SER A 226 -27.74 -13.62 7.63
CA SER A 226 -28.40 -13.75 8.93
C SER A 226 -29.44 -12.65 9.16
N CYS A 227 -29.14 -11.42 8.72
CA CYS A 227 -30.04 -10.28 8.76
C CYS A 227 -31.28 -10.50 7.86
N LEU A 228 -31.08 -10.94 6.62
CA LEU A 228 -32.15 -11.20 5.65
C LEU A 228 -33.04 -12.38 6.05
N PHE A 229 -32.47 -13.41 6.67
CA PHE A 229 -33.20 -14.59 7.14
C PHE A 229 -33.49 -14.55 8.65
N SER A 230 -33.52 -13.35 9.25
CA SER A 230 -33.72 -13.16 10.70
C SER A 230 -34.98 -13.86 11.23
N ASP A 231 -36.08 -13.84 10.48
CA ASP A 231 -37.34 -14.52 10.84
C ASP A 231 -37.17 -16.05 11.01
N LYS A 232 -36.24 -16.66 10.28
CA LYS A 232 -35.98 -18.11 10.33
C LYS A 232 -34.94 -18.50 11.39
N ILE A 233 -34.03 -17.58 11.71
CA ILE A 233 -32.88 -17.82 12.59
C ILE A 233 -33.18 -17.38 14.04
N LEU A 234 -34.30 -16.69 14.27
CA LEU A 234 -34.72 -16.15 15.58
C LEU A 234 -33.68 -15.20 16.22
N VAL A 235 -32.80 -14.63 15.40
CA VAL A 235 -31.86 -13.59 15.80
C VAL A 235 -32.42 -12.24 15.37
N PRO A 236 -32.54 -11.25 16.28
CA PRO A 236 -33.03 -9.92 15.93
C PRO A 236 -32.21 -9.30 14.80
N MET A 237 -32.91 -8.73 13.81
CA MET A 237 -32.29 -8.19 12.60
C MET A 237 -31.20 -7.15 12.93
N GLN A 238 -31.49 -6.27 13.89
CA GLN A 238 -30.60 -5.22 14.40
C GLN A 238 -29.34 -5.69 15.12
N ALA A 239 -29.29 -6.94 15.61
CA ALA A 239 -28.11 -7.44 16.31
C ALA A 239 -26.96 -7.76 15.32
N ASN A 240 -27.28 -8.19 14.10
CA ASN A 240 -26.29 -8.66 13.13
C ASN A 240 -25.29 -7.58 12.70
N PRO A 241 -25.70 -6.40 12.20
CA PRO A 241 -24.75 -5.38 11.77
C PRO A 241 -23.93 -4.85 12.96
N LEU A 242 -24.56 -4.69 14.13
CA LEU A 242 -23.87 -4.24 15.33
C LEU A 242 -22.79 -5.23 15.78
N ALA A 243 -23.07 -6.53 15.74
CA ALA A 243 -22.10 -7.57 16.03
C ALA A 243 -20.95 -7.57 15.01
N LEU A 244 -21.25 -7.40 13.72
CA LEU A 244 -20.24 -7.34 12.66
C LEU A 244 -19.28 -6.14 12.85
N TYR A 245 -19.82 -4.93 12.99
CA TYR A 245 -18.99 -3.73 13.18
C TYR A 245 -18.29 -3.72 14.54
N GLY A 246 -18.93 -4.28 15.58
CA GLY A 246 -18.28 -4.55 16.86
C GLY A 246 -17.06 -5.45 16.71
N LEU A 247 -17.18 -6.53 15.92
CA LEU A 247 -16.06 -7.42 15.61
C LEU A 247 -14.96 -6.72 14.81
N PHE A 248 -15.32 -5.90 13.80
CA PHE A 248 -14.33 -5.12 13.04
C PHE A 248 -13.56 -4.16 13.95
N PHE A 249 -14.27 -3.45 14.83
CA PHE A 249 -13.67 -2.53 15.79
C PHE A 249 -12.77 -3.26 16.78
N LEU A 250 -13.26 -4.33 17.42
CA LEU A 250 -12.49 -5.15 18.34
C LEU A 250 -11.26 -5.77 17.66
N PHE A 251 -11.39 -6.25 16.42
CA PHE A 251 -10.26 -6.73 15.64
C PHE A 251 -9.20 -5.65 15.47
N LEU A 252 -9.57 -4.41 15.16
CA LEU A 252 -8.65 -3.31 14.94
C LEU A 252 -7.93 -2.86 16.22
N ILE A 253 -8.66 -2.71 17.34
CA ILE A 253 -8.12 -2.16 18.60
C ILE A 253 -7.51 -3.22 19.53
N ASN A 254 -7.70 -4.51 19.22
CA ASN A 254 -7.29 -5.60 20.11
C ASN A 254 -5.80 -5.48 20.50
N PRO A 255 -5.50 -5.32 21.82
CA PRO A 255 -4.16 -5.04 22.32
C PRO A 255 -3.28 -6.30 22.42
N PHE A 256 -3.85 -7.50 22.29
CA PHE A 256 -3.08 -8.74 22.37
C PHE A 256 -2.16 -8.90 21.15
N LYS A 257 -0.99 -9.53 21.35
CA LYS A 257 0.02 -9.80 20.31
C LYS A 257 -0.40 -10.88 19.29
N THR A 258 -1.69 -11.01 19.03
CA THR A 258 -2.30 -11.92 18.05
C THR A 258 -2.74 -11.14 16.80
N CYS A 259 -3.24 -11.83 15.77
CA CYS A 259 -3.95 -11.21 14.62
C CYS A 259 -3.26 -9.96 14.04
N TYR A 260 -2.00 -10.08 13.62
CA TYR A 260 -1.25 -8.98 12.98
C TYR A 260 -1.08 -7.71 13.84
N TYR A 261 -0.97 -7.85 15.17
CA TYR A 261 -0.76 -6.77 16.16
C TYR A 261 0.07 -5.58 15.68
N LYS A 262 1.31 -5.81 15.19
CA LYS A 262 2.21 -4.72 14.80
C LYS A 262 1.66 -3.88 13.64
N SER A 263 0.98 -4.50 12.68
CA SER A 263 0.40 -3.82 11.52
C SER A 263 -0.86 -3.04 11.91
N ARG A 264 -1.69 -3.58 12.79
CA ARG A 264 -2.87 -2.87 13.34
C ARG A 264 -2.48 -1.62 14.11
N PHE A 265 -1.51 -1.73 15.02
CA PHE A 265 -1.00 -0.58 15.76
C PHE A 265 -0.25 0.42 14.86
N TRP A 266 0.37 -0.04 13.78
CA TRP A 266 0.92 0.87 12.77
C TRP A 266 -0.19 1.68 12.09
N LEU A 267 -1.29 1.02 11.67
CA LEU A 267 -2.45 1.70 11.08
C LEU A 267 -3.11 2.66 12.08
N LEU A 268 -3.32 2.27 13.34
CA LEU A 268 -3.88 3.13 14.37
C LEU A 268 -3.00 4.36 14.64
N LYS A 269 -1.68 4.18 14.74
CA LYS A 269 -0.74 5.30 14.86
C LYS A 269 -0.78 6.21 13.64
N LEU A 270 -0.94 5.64 12.44
CA LEU A 270 -1.03 6.39 11.20
C LEU A 270 -2.32 7.23 11.16
N LEU A 271 -3.47 6.61 11.46
CA LEU A 271 -4.76 7.30 11.59
C LEU A 271 -4.71 8.40 12.64
N PHE A 272 -4.12 8.12 13.81
CA PHE A 272 -3.94 9.13 14.86
C PHE A 272 -3.14 10.34 14.34
N ARG A 273 -2.01 10.13 13.66
CA ARG A 273 -1.20 11.21 13.08
C ARG A 273 -1.93 11.97 11.97
N VAL A 274 -2.80 11.32 11.21
CA VAL A 274 -3.65 11.98 10.21
C VAL A 274 -4.65 12.93 10.88
N VAL A 275 -5.35 12.46 11.92
CA VAL A 275 -6.33 13.28 12.66
C VAL A 275 -5.64 14.42 13.42
N THR A 276 -4.46 14.17 13.97
CA THR A 276 -3.66 15.14 14.75
C THR A 276 -2.55 15.79 13.92
N ALA A 277 -2.74 15.89 12.60
CA ALA A 277 -1.77 16.41 11.64
C ALA A 277 -1.07 17.74 12.03
N PRO A 278 -1.71 18.74 12.68
CA PRO A 278 -1.02 19.97 13.10
C PRO A 278 0.20 19.74 14.00
N PHE A 279 0.19 18.64 14.77
CA PHE A 279 1.13 18.39 15.86
C PHE A 279 2.28 17.45 15.46
N HIS A 280 2.20 16.80 14.30
CA HIS A 280 3.18 15.81 13.86
C HIS A 280 3.87 16.22 12.56
N ARG A 281 5.04 15.64 12.30
CA ARG A 281 5.67 15.74 10.98
C ARG A 281 4.91 14.82 10.01
N VAL A 282 4.57 15.33 8.84
CA VAL A 282 3.79 14.61 7.83
C VAL A 282 4.75 13.91 6.85
N GLY A 283 4.81 12.58 6.92
CA GLY A 283 5.54 11.72 5.98
C GLY A 283 4.66 11.21 4.84
N PHE A 284 5.24 10.36 3.97
CA PHE A 284 4.54 9.79 2.81
C PHE A 284 3.28 9.01 3.19
N ALA A 285 3.42 8.08 4.12
CA ALA A 285 2.31 7.25 4.60
C ALA A 285 1.14 8.09 5.16
N ASP A 286 1.44 9.21 5.85
CA ASP A 286 0.42 10.05 6.49
C ASP A 286 -0.47 10.72 5.43
N PHE A 287 0.15 11.31 4.40
CA PHE A 287 -0.63 11.96 3.35
C PHE A 287 -1.26 10.96 2.39
N TRP A 288 -0.58 9.84 2.10
CA TRP A 288 -1.14 8.78 1.27
C TRP A 288 -2.43 8.21 1.89
N LEU A 289 -2.42 7.90 3.19
CA LEU A 289 -3.61 7.37 3.87
C LEU A 289 -4.74 8.39 3.87
N ALA A 290 -4.43 9.66 4.14
CA ALA A 290 -5.43 10.72 4.10
C ALA A 290 -6.02 10.92 2.69
N ASP A 291 -5.27 10.65 1.62
CA ASP A 291 -5.81 10.63 0.25
C ASP A 291 -6.76 9.44 0.02
N GLN A 292 -6.49 8.28 0.63
CA GLN A 292 -7.45 7.16 0.62
C GLN A 292 -8.75 7.53 1.33
N LEU A 293 -8.68 8.24 2.48
CA LEU A 293 -9.86 8.67 3.23
C LEU A 293 -10.79 9.58 2.41
N ASN A 294 -10.28 10.33 1.44
CA ASN A 294 -11.13 11.15 0.56
C ASN A 294 -12.05 10.29 -0.32
N SER A 295 -11.55 9.15 -0.77
CA SER A 295 -12.34 8.17 -1.55
C SER A 295 -13.21 7.28 -0.65
N LEU A 296 -12.86 7.15 0.64
CA LEU A 296 -13.65 6.43 1.66
C LEU A 296 -14.62 7.33 2.42
N VAL A 297 -14.91 8.55 1.94
CA VAL A 297 -15.84 9.48 2.63
C VAL A 297 -17.22 8.85 2.85
N VAL A 298 -17.69 8.00 1.92
CA VAL A 298 -18.98 7.30 2.05
C VAL A 298 -18.99 6.35 3.24
N VAL A 299 -17.86 5.70 3.56
CA VAL A 299 -17.73 4.87 4.77
C VAL A 299 -17.94 5.70 6.03
N LEU A 300 -17.37 6.91 6.10
CA LEU A 300 -17.56 7.80 7.25
C LEU A 300 -19.01 8.29 7.37
N MET A 301 -19.65 8.58 6.24
CA MET A 301 -21.06 9.01 6.17
C MET A 301 -22.02 7.89 6.55
N ASP A 302 -21.70 6.64 6.19
CA ASP A 302 -22.48 5.46 6.56
C ASP A 302 -22.26 5.07 8.02
N LEU A 303 -21.05 5.28 8.55
CA LEU A 303 -20.75 5.12 9.97
C LEU A 303 -21.53 6.13 10.81
N GLU A 304 -21.57 7.40 10.37
CA GLU A 304 -22.39 8.45 11.00
C GLU A 304 -23.87 8.09 10.96
N TYR A 305 -24.39 7.69 9.79
CA TYR A 305 -25.76 7.22 9.64
C TYR A 305 -26.07 6.05 10.59
N MET A 306 -25.19 5.05 10.66
CA MET A 306 -25.36 3.90 11.55
C MET A 306 -25.43 4.34 13.01
N ILE A 307 -24.51 5.19 13.47
CA ILE A 307 -24.52 5.69 14.85
C ILE A 307 -25.83 6.43 15.15
N CYS A 308 -26.28 7.29 14.24
CA CYS A 308 -27.53 8.02 14.40
C CYS A 308 -28.74 7.06 14.41
N PHE A 309 -28.81 6.13 13.46
CA PHE A 309 -29.91 5.18 13.31
C PHE A 309 -30.10 4.35 14.59
N TYR A 310 -29.04 3.73 15.11
CA TYR A 310 -29.10 2.94 16.34
C TYR A 310 -29.41 3.76 17.60
N SER A 311 -29.15 5.08 17.57
CA SER A 311 -29.37 5.98 18.71
C SER A 311 -30.77 6.60 18.74
N PHE A 312 -31.34 6.91 17.58
CA PHE A 312 -32.53 7.77 17.49
C PHE A 312 -33.69 7.18 16.67
N GLU A 313 -33.43 6.31 15.69
CA GLU A 313 -34.47 5.78 14.79
C GLU A 313 -34.82 4.31 15.06
N LEU A 314 -33.90 3.54 15.65
CA LEU A 314 -34.09 2.12 15.93
C LEU A 314 -35.04 1.87 17.10
N ASP A 315 -36.14 1.17 16.82
CA ASP A 315 -37.04 0.62 17.82
C ASP A 315 -36.62 -0.81 18.21
N TRP A 316 -35.91 -0.92 19.34
CA TRP A 316 -35.41 -2.19 19.89
C TRP A 316 -36.51 -3.21 20.22
N THR A 317 -37.76 -2.77 20.35
CA THR A 317 -38.88 -3.65 20.72
C THR A 317 -39.38 -4.50 19.54
N LYS A 318 -39.04 -4.13 18.30
CA LYS A 318 -39.47 -4.83 17.09
C LYS A 318 -38.38 -5.76 16.56
N HIS A 319 -38.77 -6.98 16.18
CA HIS A 319 -37.86 -7.94 15.56
C HIS A 319 -37.38 -7.48 14.16
N ASN A 320 -38.16 -6.63 13.49
CA ASN A 320 -37.88 -6.06 12.17
C ASN A 320 -37.22 -4.67 12.22
N GLY A 321 -36.65 -4.28 13.36
CA GLY A 321 -36.29 -2.89 13.68
C GLY A 321 -35.26 -2.18 12.78
N LEU A 322 -34.57 -2.87 11.86
CA LEU A 322 -33.69 -2.19 10.89
C LEU A 322 -34.42 -1.50 9.73
N ILE A 323 -35.75 -1.66 9.61
CA ILE A 323 -36.54 -0.96 8.59
C ILE A 323 -37.30 0.19 9.26
N SER A 324 -36.99 1.42 8.85
CA SER A 324 -37.68 2.60 9.36
C SER A 324 -39.07 2.73 8.74
N ARG A 325 -40.08 3.04 9.55
CA ARG A 325 -41.39 3.51 9.06
C ARG A 325 -41.64 4.89 9.64
N GLY A 326 -41.11 5.90 8.96
CA GLY A 326 -41.39 7.30 9.23
C GLY A 326 -40.53 7.91 10.33
N ASN A 327 -39.45 8.57 9.91
CA ASN A 327 -38.78 9.78 10.46
C ASN A 327 -37.30 9.73 10.05
N ASP A 328 -36.96 10.24 8.86
CA ASP A 328 -35.59 10.25 8.32
C ASP A 328 -34.74 11.38 8.93
N VAL A 329 -34.53 11.34 10.24
CA VAL A 329 -33.71 12.33 10.95
C VAL A 329 -32.24 12.14 10.59
N CYS A 330 -31.77 10.89 10.49
CA CYS A 330 -30.37 10.50 10.36
C CYS A 330 -29.80 10.58 8.94
N ASN A 331 -30.64 10.74 7.92
CA ASN A 331 -30.20 10.93 6.53
C ASN A 331 -30.32 12.38 6.06
N SER A 332 -30.64 13.32 6.98
CA SER A 332 -30.82 14.73 6.67
C SER A 332 -29.55 15.57 6.92
N TYR A 333 -29.43 16.71 6.24
CA TYR A 333 -28.42 17.74 6.54
C TYR A 333 -28.87 18.72 7.64
N SER A 334 -30.10 18.57 8.17
CA SER A 334 -30.74 19.53 9.07
C SER A 334 -29.97 19.85 10.36
N TYR A 335 -29.20 18.89 10.88
CA TYR A 335 -28.39 19.03 12.10
C TYR A 335 -26.90 19.31 11.81
N GLY A 336 -26.51 19.48 10.53
CA GLY A 336 -25.17 19.91 10.11
C GLY A 336 -24.03 18.89 10.26
N VAL A 337 -24.15 17.89 11.12
CA VAL A 337 -23.09 16.87 11.37
C VAL A 337 -22.70 16.14 10.09
N ARG A 338 -23.67 15.79 9.25
CA ARG A 338 -23.44 15.13 7.96
C ARG A 338 -22.54 15.96 7.02
N ALA A 339 -22.67 17.28 7.03
CA ALA A 339 -21.76 18.18 6.29
C ALA A 339 -20.35 18.19 6.90
N VAL A 340 -20.24 18.19 8.23
CA VAL A 340 -18.95 18.14 8.94
C VAL A 340 -18.21 16.83 8.60
N ILE A 341 -18.87 15.68 8.72
CA ILE A 341 -18.28 14.37 8.41
C ILE A 341 -17.82 14.30 6.96
N LYS A 342 -18.62 14.80 6.01
CA LYS A 342 -18.26 14.85 4.59
C LYS A 342 -17.01 15.69 4.31
N CYS A 343 -16.75 16.72 5.12
CA CYS A 343 -15.57 17.58 5.03
C CYS A 343 -14.31 17.00 5.71
N LEU A 344 -14.44 16.02 6.61
CA LEU A 344 -13.31 15.54 7.43
C LEU A 344 -12.11 15.05 6.62
N PRO A 345 -12.26 14.20 5.58
CA PRO A 345 -11.11 13.74 4.80
C PRO A 345 -10.34 14.87 4.11
N ALA A 346 -11.05 15.85 3.55
CA ALA A 346 -10.46 17.02 2.91
C ALA A 346 -9.78 17.93 3.97
N TRP A 347 -10.39 18.06 5.15
CA TRP A 347 -9.80 18.78 6.28
C TRP A 347 -8.46 18.18 6.71
N PHE A 348 -8.36 16.87 6.88
CA PHE A 348 -7.11 16.23 7.25
C PHE A 348 -5.99 16.52 6.24
N ARG A 349 -6.30 16.45 4.94
CA ARG A 349 -5.32 16.78 3.88
C ARG A 349 -4.96 18.25 3.85
N PHE A 350 -5.94 19.14 3.98
CA PHE A 350 -5.73 20.58 4.05
C PHE A 350 -4.74 20.94 5.15
N VAL A 351 -5.00 20.47 6.37
CA VAL A 351 -4.15 20.73 7.53
C VAL A 351 -2.76 20.11 7.38
N GLN A 352 -2.66 18.89 6.85
CA GLN A 352 -1.36 18.27 6.53
C GLN A 352 -0.55 19.11 5.55
N CYS A 353 -1.19 19.68 4.53
CA CYS A 353 -0.53 20.54 3.55
C CYS A 353 -0.01 21.83 4.19
N LEU A 354 -0.80 22.46 5.07
CA LEU A 354 -0.35 23.62 5.85
C LEU A 354 0.81 23.28 6.78
N ARG A 355 0.78 22.12 7.44
CA ARG A 355 1.88 21.64 8.28
C ARG A 355 3.16 21.44 7.47
N ARG A 356 3.07 20.82 6.28
CA ARG A 356 4.24 20.66 5.40
C ARG A 356 4.79 22.00 4.92
N TYR A 357 3.93 22.96 4.59
CA TYR A 357 4.36 24.33 4.29
C TYR A 357 5.08 24.98 5.48
N ARG A 358 4.56 24.82 6.69
CA ARG A 358 5.20 25.35 7.90
C ARG A 358 6.62 24.78 8.08
N ASP A 359 6.78 23.48 7.82
CA ASP A 359 8.04 22.75 8.03
C ASP A 359 9.09 23.04 6.95
N THR A 360 8.68 23.12 5.68
CA THR A 360 9.61 23.27 4.55
C THR A 360 9.74 24.70 4.03
N LYS A 361 8.79 25.58 4.39
CA LYS A 361 8.62 26.94 3.86
C LYS A 361 8.45 27.02 2.34
N ARG A 362 8.18 25.90 1.66
CA ARG A 362 7.97 25.84 0.21
C ARG A 362 6.49 25.98 -0.11
N ALA A 363 6.10 27.12 -0.70
CA ALA A 363 4.72 27.38 -1.09
C ALA A 363 4.20 26.35 -2.12
N PHE A 364 5.02 26.03 -3.13
CA PHE A 364 4.76 24.92 -4.04
C PHE A 364 5.53 23.67 -3.59
N PRO A 365 4.91 22.48 -3.56
CA PRO A 365 3.52 22.19 -3.92
C PRO A 365 2.51 22.39 -2.77
N HIS A 366 2.95 22.70 -1.55
CA HIS A 366 2.15 22.54 -0.34
C HIS A 366 0.89 23.42 -0.26
N LEU A 367 1.00 24.74 -0.45
CA LEU A 367 -0.16 25.65 -0.38
C LEU A 367 -1.12 25.45 -1.55
N VAL A 368 -0.58 25.13 -2.73
CA VAL A 368 -1.40 24.80 -3.90
C VAL A 368 -2.16 23.50 -3.66
N ASN A 369 -1.57 22.51 -2.98
CA ASN A 369 -2.30 21.31 -2.59
C ASN A 369 -3.35 21.61 -1.50
N ALA A 370 -3.06 22.51 -0.55
CA ALA A 370 -4.06 22.96 0.43
C ALA A 370 -5.26 23.63 -0.26
N GLY A 371 -5.00 24.48 -1.25
CA GLY A 371 -6.03 25.09 -2.10
C GLY A 371 -6.95 24.05 -2.73
N LYS A 372 -6.38 22.98 -3.30
CA LYS A 372 -7.14 21.85 -3.86
C LYS A 372 -8.17 21.30 -2.87
N TYR A 373 -7.76 20.90 -1.66
CA TYR A 373 -8.70 20.32 -0.67
C TYR A 373 -9.67 21.35 -0.09
N SER A 374 -9.31 22.64 -0.08
CA SER A 374 -10.24 23.69 0.38
C SER A 374 -11.47 23.82 -0.52
N THR A 375 -11.36 23.49 -1.82
CA THR A 375 -12.51 23.52 -2.75
C THR A 375 -13.64 22.59 -2.32
N THR A 376 -13.33 21.49 -1.63
CA THR A 376 -14.31 20.54 -1.09
C THR A 376 -15.21 21.19 -0.03
N PHE A 377 -14.68 22.10 0.80
CA PHE A 377 -15.49 22.77 1.83
C PHE A 377 -16.61 23.60 1.21
N PHE A 378 -16.31 24.33 0.13
CA PHE A 378 -17.31 25.11 -0.59
C PHE A 378 -18.34 24.21 -1.26
N ALA A 379 -17.90 23.15 -1.95
CA ALA A 379 -18.81 22.19 -2.59
C ALA A 379 -19.77 21.54 -1.57
N VAL A 380 -19.27 21.13 -0.41
CA VAL A 380 -20.11 20.55 0.66
C VAL A 380 -21.04 21.58 1.27
N THR A 381 -20.57 22.81 1.51
CA THR A 381 -21.38 23.90 2.07
C THR A 381 -22.57 24.21 1.18
N PHE A 382 -22.36 24.42 -0.12
CA PHE A 382 -23.46 24.70 -1.05
C PHE A 382 -24.36 23.47 -1.28
N SER A 383 -23.82 22.25 -1.21
CA SER A 383 -24.62 21.02 -1.22
C SER A 383 -25.58 20.95 -0.03
N ALA A 384 -25.12 21.32 1.18
CA ALA A 384 -25.93 21.35 2.39
C ALA A 384 -26.97 22.48 2.36
N LEU A 385 -26.57 23.69 1.92
CA LEU A 385 -27.48 24.83 1.75
C LEU A 385 -28.59 24.53 0.72
N TYR A 386 -28.23 23.97 -0.43
CA TYR A 386 -29.20 23.52 -1.42
C TYR A 386 -30.17 22.49 -0.83
N SER A 387 -29.66 21.52 -0.06
CA SER A 387 -30.48 20.46 0.51
C SER A 387 -31.45 20.94 1.61
N THR A 388 -31.08 21.99 2.35
CA THR A 388 -31.88 22.55 3.44
C THR A 388 -32.88 23.61 2.99
N HIS A 389 -32.61 24.30 1.88
CA HIS A 389 -33.45 25.37 1.33
C HIS A 389 -34.19 24.95 0.05
N LYS A 390 -34.36 23.65 -0.20
CA LYS A 390 -34.99 23.14 -1.45
C LYS A 390 -36.36 23.77 -1.73
N ASP A 391 -37.12 24.08 -0.68
CA ASP A 391 -38.47 24.64 -0.79
C ASP A 391 -38.50 26.17 -0.90
N ALA A 392 -37.35 26.86 -0.77
CA ALA A 392 -37.22 28.31 -0.76
C ALA A 392 -37.15 28.96 -2.16
N GLY A 393 -37.56 28.25 -3.21
CA GLY A 393 -37.69 28.80 -4.57
C GLY A 393 -36.37 29.34 -5.17
N SER A 394 -36.24 30.67 -5.27
CA SER A 394 -35.11 31.35 -5.92
C SER A 394 -33.78 31.15 -5.18
N GLU A 395 -33.78 31.10 -3.85
CA GLU A 395 -32.57 30.87 -3.05
C GLU A 395 -32.00 29.47 -3.29
N ALA A 396 -32.87 28.46 -3.41
CA ALA A 396 -32.49 27.09 -3.72
C ALA A 396 -31.72 27.01 -5.05
N GLN A 397 -32.17 27.74 -6.07
CA GLN A 397 -31.53 27.78 -7.39
C GLN A 397 -30.14 28.42 -7.33
N ILE A 398 -29.97 29.49 -6.56
CA ILE A 398 -28.67 30.13 -6.36
C ILE A 398 -27.70 29.15 -5.70
N PHE A 399 -28.11 28.48 -4.61
CA PHE A 399 -27.27 27.48 -3.96
C PHE A 399 -26.96 26.29 -4.86
N PHE A 400 -27.90 25.87 -5.70
CA PHE A 400 -27.68 24.83 -6.69
C PHE A 400 -26.59 25.24 -7.70
N TYR A 401 -26.67 26.42 -8.31
CA TYR A 401 -25.65 26.88 -9.26
C TYR A 401 -24.26 27.03 -8.61
N LEU A 402 -24.20 27.55 -7.38
CA LEU A 402 -22.96 27.63 -6.62
C LEU A 402 -22.39 26.24 -6.28
N TYR A 403 -23.26 25.29 -5.96
CA TYR A 403 -22.88 23.89 -5.74
C TYR A 403 -22.26 23.26 -7.00
N ILE A 404 -22.90 23.40 -8.16
CA ILE A 404 -22.38 22.89 -9.44
C ILE A 404 -21.05 23.57 -9.81
N GLY A 405 -20.96 24.89 -9.65
CA GLY A 405 -19.71 25.62 -9.91
C GLY A 405 -18.56 25.15 -9.01
N CYS A 406 -18.82 24.93 -7.72
CA CYS A 406 -17.81 24.43 -6.78
C CYS A 406 -17.42 22.97 -7.07
N LEU A 407 -18.37 22.12 -7.46
CA LEU A 407 -18.07 20.74 -7.88
C LEU A 407 -17.20 20.71 -9.13
N ALA A 408 -17.55 21.49 -10.15
CA ALA A 408 -16.77 21.58 -11.38
C ALA A 408 -15.34 22.06 -11.10
N LEU A 409 -15.17 23.12 -10.29
CA LEU A 409 -13.87 23.61 -9.89
C LEU A 409 -13.06 22.55 -9.12
N SER A 410 -13.68 21.89 -8.13
CA SER A 410 -13.05 20.85 -7.32
C SER A 410 -12.61 19.66 -8.18
N SER A 411 -13.49 19.17 -9.08
CA SER A 411 -13.21 18.05 -9.97
C SER A 411 -12.09 18.37 -10.96
N CYS A 412 -12.11 19.55 -11.59
CA CYS A 412 -11.06 19.96 -12.52
C CYS A 412 -9.71 20.11 -11.83
N TYR A 413 -9.68 20.75 -10.65
CA TYR A 413 -8.44 20.91 -9.88
C TYR A 413 -7.87 19.54 -9.49
N THR A 414 -8.69 18.68 -8.91
CA THR A 414 -8.25 17.35 -8.46
C THR A 414 -7.81 16.46 -9.62
N LEU A 415 -8.50 16.50 -10.77
CA LEU A 415 -8.07 15.79 -11.98
C LEU A 415 -6.70 16.25 -12.48
N VAL A 416 -6.48 17.56 -12.59
CA VAL A 416 -5.16 18.11 -13.00
C VAL A 416 -4.09 17.69 -12.00
N TRP A 417 -4.41 17.66 -10.71
CA TRP A 417 -3.49 17.23 -9.67
C TRP A 417 -3.12 15.75 -9.81
N ASP A 418 -4.11 14.87 -9.98
CA ASP A 418 -3.89 13.42 -10.07
C ASP A 418 -3.02 13.10 -11.30
N LEU A 419 -3.35 13.68 -12.47
CA LEU A 419 -2.63 13.43 -13.71
C LEU A 419 -1.21 14.03 -13.74
N LYS A 420 -1.07 15.30 -13.35
CA LYS A 420 0.19 16.04 -13.50
C LYS A 420 1.11 15.95 -12.30
N MET A 421 0.56 16.06 -11.09
CA MET A 421 1.36 16.13 -9.86
C MET A 421 1.59 14.74 -9.27
N ASP A 422 0.53 13.95 -9.10
CA ASP A 422 0.64 12.66 -8.42
C ASP A 422 1.19 11.57 -9.33
N TRP A 423 0.78 11.53 -10.61
CA TRP A 423 1.29 10.57 -11.58
C TRP A 423 2.49 11.08 -12.37
N GLY A 424 2.75 12.39 -12.37
CA GLY A 424 3.88 12.99 -13.09
C GLY A 424 3.75 12.85 -14.62
N LEU A 425 2.53 12.81 -15.16
CA LEU A 425 2.31 12.73 -16.61
C LEU A 425 2.31 14.11 -17.27
N PHE A 426 2.24 14.13 -18.59
CA PHE A 426 2.31 15.34 -19.43
C PHE A 426 3.65 16.09 -19.32
N ASP A 427 4.75 15.34 -19.20
CA ASP A 427 6.08 15.93 -19.30
C ASP A 427 6.37 16.36 -20.74
N ARG A 428 6.94 17.55 -20.92
CA ARG A 428 7.36 18.08 -22.22
C ARG A 428 8.51 17.27 -22.82
N ASN A 429 9.27 16.55 -22.00
CA ASN A 429 10.43 15.77 -22.41
C ASN A 429 10.12 14.27 -22.63
N ALA A 430 8.85 13.88 -22.77
CA ALA A 430 8.43 12.48 -22.77
C ALA A 430 8.86 11.62 -24.00
N GLY A 431 9.61 12.18 -24.95
CA GLY A 431 10.15 11.45 -26.10
C GLY A 431 9.08 10.69 -26.89
N GLU A 432 9.18 9.35 -26.94
CA GLU A 432 8.25 8.45 -27.64
C GLU A 432 6.97 8.13 -26.82
N ASN A 433 6.86 8.64 -25.60
CA ASN A 433 5.73 8.43 -24.70
C ASN A 433 4.83 9.67 -24.69
N THR A 434 4.10 9.92 -25.79
CA THR A 434 3.22 11.09 -25.94
C THR A 434 2.29 11.25 -24.72
N PHE A 435 2.28 12.44 -24.11
CA PHE A 435 1.48 12.78 -22.91
C PHE A 435 1.81 12.02 -21.62
N LEU A 436 2.78 11.10 -21.63
CA LEU A 436 3.26 10.43 -20.42
C LEU A 436 4.57 11.11 -19.97
N ARG A 437 5.44 10.36 -19.29
CA ARG A 437 6.78 10.76 -18.89
C ARG A 437 7.83 9.85 -19.55
N GLU A 438 9.09 10.25 -19.49
CA GLU A 438 10.19 9.54 -20.14
C GLU A 438 10.35 8.10 -19.60
N GLU A 439 10.36 7.95 -18.27
CA GLU A 439 10.55 6.66 -17.60
C GLU A 439 9.21 6.07 -17.11
N ILE A 440 8.92 4.86 -17.58
CA ILE A 440 7.75 4.07 -17.19
C ILE A 440 8.20 2.72 -16.66
N VAL A 441 7.60 2.26 -15.55
CA VAL A 441 7.87 0.97 -14.91
C VAL A 441 6.91 -0.08 -15.46
N TYR A 442 5.63 0.27 -15.65
CA TYR A 442 4.67 -0.67 -16.23
C TYR A 442 4.88 -0.85 -17.74
N PRO A 443 4.98 -2.09 -18.25
CA PRO A 443 5.45 -2.38 -19.61
C PRO A 443 4.48 -1.94 -20.72
N HIS A 444 3.18 -1.90 -20.45
CA HIS A 444 2.17 -1.57 -21.44
C HIS A 444 1.65 -0.15 -21.27
N LYS A 445 1.89 0.71 -22.28
CA LYS A 445 1.36 2.09 -22.34
C LYS A 445 -0.17 2.16 -22.21
N ALA A 446 -0.87 1.12 -22.65
CA ALA A 446 -2.32 1.01 -22.55
C ALA A 446 -2.82 1.20 -21.10
N TYR A 447 -2.09 0.72 -20.10
CA TYR A 447 -2.50 0.89 -18.69
C TYR A 447 -2.58 2.36 -18.29
N TYR A 448 -1.65 3.20 -18.76
CA TYR A 448 -1.64 4.63 -18.44
C TYR A 448 -2.80 5.35 -19.11
N TYR A 449 -3.03 5.11 -20.40
CA TYR A 449 -4.12 5.77 -21.12
C TYR A 449 -5.49 5.34 -20.59
N SER A 450 -5.66 4.04 -20.28
CA SER A 450 -6.88 3.55 -19.63
C SER A 450 -7.09 4.20 -18.26
N ALA A 451 -6.03 4.35 -17.46
CA ALA A 451 -6.12 5.04 -16.17
C ALA A 451 -6.47 6.53 -16.30
N ILE A 452 -5.94 7.23 -17.31
CA ILE A 452 -6.33 8.63 -17.59
C ILE A 452 -7.83 8.70 -17.91
N VAL A 453 -8.33 7.83 -18.80
CA VAL A 453 -9.74 7.81 -19.19
C VAL A 453 -10.62 7.47 -17.98
N GLU A 454 -10.23 6.47 -17.21
CA GLU A 454 -10.95 6.02 -16.02
C GLU A 454 -11.02 7.11 -14.93
N ASP A 455 -9.92 7.81 -14.64
CA ASP A 455 -9.91 8.91 -13.67
C ASP A 455 -10.83 10.05 -14.13
N VAL A 456 -10.79 10.43 -15.41
CA VAL A 456 -11.68 11.46 -15.97
C VAL A 456 -13.14 11.06 -15.82
N LEU A 457 -13.52 9.86 -16.27
CA LEU A 457 -14.92 9.41 -16.26
C LEU A 457 -15.48 9.37 -14.84
N LEU A 458 -14.75 8.76 -13.89
CA LEU A 458 -15.22 8.62 -12.52
C LEU A 458 -15.14 9.93 -11.73
N ARG A 459 -14.20 10.82 -12.03
CA ARG A 459 -14.12 12.16 -11.40
C ARG A 459 -15.36 13.00 -11.66
N PHE A 460 -15.90 12.90 -12.87
CA PHE A 460 -17.12 13.60 -13.28
C PHE A 460 -18.38 12.73 -13.10
N GLY A 461 -18.28 11.59 -12.39
CA GLY A 461 -19.43 10.73 -12.08
C GLY A 461 -20.54 11.44 -11.30
N TRP A 462 -20.22 12.51 -10.57
CA TRP A 462 -21.22 13.36 -9.91
C TRP A 462 -22.21 14.00 -10.89
N ILE A 463 -21.82 14.22 -12.16
CA ILE A 463 -22.72 14.77 -13.19
C ILE A 463 -23.91 13.83 -13.38
N LEU A 464 -23.66 12.52 -13.43
CA LEU A 464 -24.71 11.52 -13.55
C LEU A 464 -25.64 11.56 -12.34
N THR A 465 -25.09 11.58 -11.13
CA THR A 465 -25.87 11.65 -9.89
C THR A 465 -26.74 12.89 -9.84
N VAL A 466 -26.16 14.08 -10.09
CA VAL A 466 -26.88 15.34 -10.07
C VAL A 466 -27.98 15.34 -11.12
N THR A 467 -27.63 15.04 -12.37
CA THR A 467 -28.58 15.08 -13.50
C THR A 467 -29.77 14.17 -13.25
N VAL A 468 -29.52 12.91 -12.90
CA VAL A 468 -30.60 11.94 -12.74
C VAL A 468 -31.43 12.23 -11.48
N THR A 469 -30.81 12.64 -10.36
CA THR A 469 -31.54 13.00 -9.14
C THR A 469 -32.39 14.26 -9.32
N THR A 470 -32.01 15.17 -10.24
CA THR A 470 -32.82 16.35 -10.56
C THR A 470 -33.93 16.08 -11.57
N LEU A 471 -33.75 15.12 -12.49
CA LEU A 471 -34.71 14.85 -13.57
C LEU A 471 -35.71 13.74 -13.24
N VAL A 472 -35.33 12.79 -12.39
CA VAL A 472 -36.13 11.61 -12.05
C VAL A 472 -36.48 11.64 -10.56
N THR A 473 -37.77 11.73 -10.26
CA THR A 473 -38.31 11.65 -8.90
C THR A 473 -38.61 10.19 -8.56
N PHE A 474 -37.57 9.37 -8.41
CA PHE A 474 -37.68 8.01 -7.90
C PHE A 474 -37.10 7.96 -6.48
N ASP A 475 -37.90 7.48 -5.52
CA ASP A 475 -37.48 7.37 -4.13
C ASP A 475 -36.29 6.40 -4.00
N GLY A 476 -35.19 6.87 -3.42
CA GLY A 476 -33.97 6.09 -3.24
C GLY A 476 -32.97 6.15 -4.40
N ILE A 477 -33.22 6.91 -5.47
CA ILE A 477 -32.27 7.01 -6.61
C ILE A 477 -30.88 7.52 -6.20
N SER A 478 -30.83 8.45 -5.24
CA SER A 478 -29.57 8.94 -4.66
C SER A 478 -28.79 7.82 -3.97
N ASP A 479 -29.47 6.88 -3.33
CA ASP A 479 -28.83 5.74 -2.67
C ASP A 479 -28.37 4.67 -3.65
N ILE A 480 -29.10 4.48 -4.77
CA ILE A 480 -28.63 3.65 -5.88
C ILE A 480 -27.30 4.21 -6.41
N PHE A 481 -27.26 5.50 -6.74
CA PHE A 481 -26.03 6.12 -7.24
C PHE A 481 -24.90 6.06 -6.22
N ALA A 482 -25.17 6.33 -4.94
CA ALA A 482 -24.15 6.20 -3.91
C ALA A 482 -23.65 4.75 -3.77
N THR A 483 -24.51 3.75 -3.93
CA THR A 483 -24.14 2.33 -3.84
C THR A 483 -23.36 1.84 -5.05
N VAL A 484 -23.57 2.43 -6.24
CA VAL A 484 -22.83 2.11 -7.47
C VAL A 484 -21.53 2.90 -7.59
N LEU A 485 -21.56 4.21 -7.31
CA LEU A 485 -20.41 5.09 -7.49
C LEU A 485 -19.39 5.00 -6.36
N ALA A 486 -19.78 4.62 -5.14
CA ALA A 486 -18.82 4.51 -4.04
C ALA A 486 -17.78 3.39 -4.27
N PRO A 487 -18.16 2.16 -4.69
CA PRO A 487 -17.19 1.13 -5.08
C PRO A 487 -16.29 1.59 -6.23
N LEU A 488 -16.87 2.26 -7.24
CA LEU A 488 -16.11 2.82 -8.36
C LEU A 488 -15.10 3.89 -7.91
N GLU A 489 -15.44 4.74 -6.94
CA GLU A 489 -14.49 5.72 -6.38
C GLU A 489 -13.35 5.04 -5.59
N VAL A 490 -13.62 3.91 -4.91
CA VAL A 490 -12.58 3.07 -4.29
C VAL A 490 -11.69 2.44 -5.36
N PHE A 491 -12.28 1.93 -6.45
CA PHE A 491 -11.55 1.39 -7.60
C PHE A 491 -10.66 2.45 -8.27
N ARG A 492 -11.17 3.67 -8.47
CA ARG A 492 -10.39 4.80 -8.99
C ARG A 492 -9.18 5.10 -8.15
N ARG A 493 -9.34 5.10 -6.83
CA ARG A 493 -8.22 5.27 -5.90
C ARG A 493 -7.23 4.10 -5.96
N PHE A 494 -7.72 2.88 -6.17
CA PHE A 494 -6.89 1.71 -6.41
C PHE A 494 -6.01 1.88 -7.65
N VAL A 495 -6.54 2.39 -8.76
CA VAL A 495 -5.75 2.71 -9.96
C VAL A 495 -4.73 3.81 -9.67
N TRP A 496 -5.17 4.89 -9.01
CA TRP A 496 -4.30 6.00 -8.61
C TRP A 496 -3.10 5.55 -7.77
N ASN A 497 -3.28 4.55 -6.90
CA ASN A 497 -2.22 4.02 -6.04
C ASN A 497 -1.04 3.45 -6.83
N PHE A 498 -1.28 2.78 -7.96
CA PHE A 498 -0.21 2.26 -8.82
C PHE A 498 0.68 3.39 -9.35
N PHE A 499 0.09 4.35 -10.04
CA PHE A 499 0.84 5.43 -10.68
C PHE A 499 1.43 6.42 -9.67
N ARG A 500 0.77 6.63 -8.52
CA ARG A 500 1.33 7.47 -7.46
C ARG A 500 2.61 6.88 -6.88
N LEU A 501 2.60 5.58 -6.55
CA LEU A 501 3.78 4.93 -5.99
C LEU A 501 4.90 4.79 -7.01
N GLU A 502 4.54 4.55 -8.26
CA GLU A 502 5.49 4.53 -9.36
C GLU A 502 6.19 5.90 -9.52
N ASN A 503 5.42 7.00 -9.54
CA ASN A 503 5.99 8.35 -9.62
C ASN A 503 6.86 8.66 -8.39
N GLU A 504 6.47 8.22 -7.19
CA GLU A 504 7.31 8.37 -5.98
C GLU A 504 8.60 7.55 -6.08
N HIS A 505 8.52 6.33 -6.62
CA HIS A 505 9.66 5.45 -6.80
C HIS A 505 10.68 6.08 -7.76
N LEU A 506 10.23 6.55 -8.92
CA LEU A 506 11.08 7.19 -9.92
C LEU A 506 11.73 8.48 -9.38
N ASN A 507 10.97 9.32 -8.68
CA ASN A 507 11.52 10.54 -8.07
C ASN A 507 12.56 10.25 -6.97
N ASN A 508 12.37 9.19 -6.18
CA ASN A 508 13.35 8.79 -5.16
C ASN A 508 14.63 8.21 -5.77
N CYS A 509 14.53 7.52 -6.91
CA CYS A 509 15.67 7.04 -7.69
C CYS A 509 16.43 8.20 -8.35
N GLY A 510 15.72 9.15 -8.97
CA GLY A 510 16.31 10.30 -9.67
C GLY A 510 17.02 11.31 -8.76
N GLU A 511 16.55 11.50 -7.53
CA GLU A 511 17.17 12.38 -6.53
C GLU A 511 18.27 11.70 -5.70
N PHE A 512 18.68 10.47 -6.03
CA PHE A 512 19.64 9.66 -5.27
C PHE A 512 19.27 9.46 -3.79
N ARG A 513 17.99 9.63 -3.42
CA ARG A 513 17.53 9.42 -2.03
C ARG A 513 17.40 7.94 -1.68
N ALA A 514 17.36 7.07 -2.69
CA ALA A 514 17.39 5.62 -2.57
C ALA A 514 18.79 5.01 -2.31
N VAL A 515 19.68 5.70 -1.59
CA VAL A 515 20.95 5.13 -1.11
C VAL A 515 20.78 4.38 0.22
N ARG A 516 19.62 4.48 0.88
CA ARG A 516 19.31 3.59 2.02
C ARG A 516 18.60 2.32 1.54
N ASP A 517 19.38 1.25 1.53
CA ASP A 517 18.95 -0.14 1.49
C ASP A 517 18.27 -0.57 0.17
N ILE A 518 19.04 -0.55 -0.92
CA ILE A 518 18.70 -1.33 -2.11
C ILE A 518 18.95 -2.81 -1.77
N SER A 519 17.93 -3.52 -1.30
CA SER A 519 17.93 -4.99 -1.40
C SER A 519 17.67 -5.35 -2.86
N VAL A 520 18.68 -5.19 -3.72
CA VAL A 520 18.68 -5.84 -5.02
C VAL A 520 18.56 -7.32 -4.70
N ALA A 521 17.52 -7.99 -5.23
CA ALA A 521 17.49 -9.44 -5.16
C ALA A 521 18.84 -9.94 -5.68
N PRO A 522 19.57 -10.84 -4.97
CA PRO A 522 20.73 -11.45 -5.57
C PRO A 522 20.25 -12.07 -6.88
N LEU A 523 20.79 -11.61 -8.01
CA LEU A 523 20.56 -12.24 -9.30
C LEU A 523 20.88 -13.72 -9.11
N ASN A 524 19.96 -14.61 -9.46
CA ASN A 524 20.32 -16.01 -9.53
C ASN A 524 21.50 -16.12 -10.50
N ALA A 525 22.45 -17.02 -10.23
CA ALA A 525 23.59 -17.22 -11.13
C ALA A 525 23.12 -17.50 -12.58
N ASP A 526 21.96 -18.13 -12.74
CA ASP A 526 21.30 -18.37 -14.03
C ASP A 526 20.76 -17.08 -14.69
N ASP A 527 20.19 -16.16 -13.92
CA ASP A 527 19.71 -14.86 -14.44
C ASP A 527 20.88 -13.93 -14.77
N GLN A 528 21.97 -14.00 -13.99
CA GLN A 528 23.19 -13.24 -14.24
C GLN A 528 23.91 -13.75 -15.49
N THR A 529 24.01 -15.07 -15.67
CA THR A 529 24.57 -15.67 -16.88
C THR A 529 23.67 -15.43 -18.10
N LEU A 530 22.34 -15.47 -17.94
CA LEU A 530 21.40 -15.10 -19.01
C LEU A 530 21.52 -13.63 -19.39
N LEU A 531 21.61 -12.71 -18.43
CA LEU A 531 21.85 -11.29 -18.68
C LEU A 531 23.22 -11.06 -19.33
N GLU A 532 24.27 -11.72 -18.86
CA GLU A 532 25.59 -11.68 -19.47
C GLU A 532 25.55 -12.16 -20.92
N GLN A 533 24.89 -13.28 -21.20
CA GLN A 533 24.69 -13.82 -22.55
C GLN A 533 23.86 -12.89 -23.44
N MET A 534 22.73 -12.37 -22.94
CA MET A 534 21.87 -11.44 -23.68
C MET A 534 22.59 -10.12 -24.00
N MET A 535 23.52 -9.70 -23.15
CA MET A 535 24.27 -8.46 -23.31
C MET A 535 25.61 -8.63 -24.05
N ASP A 536 26.11 -9.86 -24.22
CA ASP A 536 27.30 -10.18 -25.02
C ASP A 536 26.96 -10.64 -26.47
N GLN A 537 25.68 -10.68 -26.84
CA GLN A 537 25.26 -10.83 -28.24
C GLN A 537 25.84 -9.69 -29.11
N GLU A 538 26.39 -10.04 -30.28
CA GLU A 538 27.12 -9.12 -31.16
C GLU A 538 26.30 -7.93 -31.67
N ASP A 539 24.97 -7.98 -31.60
CA ASP A 539 24.09 -6.87 -32.01
C ASP A 539 23.68 -5.91 -30.87
N GLY A 540 23.94 -6.24 -29.60
CA GLY A 540 23.39 -5.49 -28.47
C GLY A 540 21.85 -5.39 -28.52
N VAL A 541 21.24 -4.76 -27.51
CA VAL A 541 19.81 -4.45 -27.55
C VAL A 541 19.59 -3.33 -28.58
N ARG A 542 19.31 -3.69 -29.84
CA ARG A 542 18.92 -2.74 -30.89
C ARG A 542 17.54 -2.13 -30.59
N ASN A 543 17.50 -1.08 -29.77
CA ASN A 543 16.29 -0.26 -29.57
C ASN A 543 16.38 1.13 -30.23
N ARG A 544 17.25 1.32 -31.23
CA ARG A 544 17.24 2.52 -32.08
C ARG A 544 17.70 2.20 -33.50
N GLN A 545 16.79 1.76 -34.35
CA GLN A 545 16.86 2.05 -35.79
C GLN A 545 15.45 2.32 -36.31
N GLY A 546 15.25 3.53 -36.84
CA GLY A 546 14.04 3.92 -37.52
C GLY A 546 13.70 2.96 -38.65
N LYS A 547 12.39 2.73 -38.82
CA LYS A 547 11.79 1.88 -39.85
C LYS A 547 12.50 1.99 -41.20
N LYS A 548 13.09 0.88 -41.66
CA LYS A 548 13.04 0.50 -43.08
C LYS A 548 12.37 -0.85 -43.21
N SER A 549 11.30 -0.86 -43.97
CA SER A 549 10.51 -2.03 -44.34
C SER A 549 11.35 -3.01 -45.15
N TRP A 550 11.48 -4.26 -44.68
CA TRP A 550 11.58 -5.37 -45.62
C TRP A 550 11.00 -6.68 -45.04
N LYS A 551 10.02 -7.22 -45.76
CA LYS A 551 9.48 -8.57 -45.60
C LYS A 551 10.49 -9.61 -46.09
N ARG A 552 10.81 -10.63 -45.29
CA ARG A 552 10.76 -12.05 -45.71
C ARG A 552 10.93 -13.00 -44.52
N SER A 553 10.05 -13.99 -44.43
CA SER A 553 10.07 -15.11 -43.50
C SER A 553 11.36 -15.91 -43.57
N TYR A 554 11.91 -16.22 -42.40
CA TYR A 554 12.49 -17.54 -42.12
C TYR A 554 12.05 -17.96 -40.72
N SER A 555 11.26 -19.02 -40.66
CA SER A 555 10.84 -19.69 -39.43
C SER A 555 12.02 -20.48 -38.87
N MET A 556 12.45 -20.17 -37.65
CA MET A 556 13.22 -21.11 -36.84
C MET A 556 12.40 -21.49 -35.61
N SER A 557 12.02 -22.76 -35.57
CA SER A 557 11.39 -23.40 -34.42
C SER A 557 12.41 -23.58 -33.30
N LEU A 558 12.24 -22.86 -32.19
CA LEU A 558 12.97 -23.13 -30.96
C LEU A 558 12.42 -24.41 -30.31
N ARG A 559 13.02 -25.55 -30.65
CA ARG A 559 12.81 -26.82 -29.95
C ARG A 559 13.65 -26.80 -28.67
N ARG A 560 12.99 -26.71 -27.51
CA ARG A 560 13.59 -26.93 -26.18
C ARG A 560 14.32 -28.29 -26.16
N PRO A 561 15.60 -28.37 -25.73
CA PRO A 561 16.20 -29.66 -25.40
C PRO A 561 15.54 -30.20 -24.12
N ARG A 562 14.89 -31.36 -24.22
CA ARG A 562 14.48 -32.16 -23.06
C ARG A 562 15.69 -32.95 -22.58
N LEU A 563 16.17 -32.68 -21.37
CA LEU A 563 17.08 -33.58 -20.66
C LEU A 563 16.29 -34.82 -20.21
N ALA A 564 16.74 -35.99 -20.63
CA ALA A 564 16.11 -37.27 -20.30
C ALA A 564 16.47 -37.67 -18.87
N SER A 565 15.44 -37.93 -18.06
CA SER A 565 15.57 -38.65 -16.79
C SER A 565 15.94 -40.11 -17.07
N GLN A 566 17.09 -40.57 -16.58
CA GLN A 566 17.32 -42.00 -16.37
C GLN A 566 17.45 -42.26 -14.87
N SER A 567 16.35 -42.75 -14.30
CA SER A 567 16.36 -43.55 -13.08
C SER A 567 16.90 -44.94 -13.43
N LYS A 568 17.98 -45.37 -12.78
CA LYS A 568 18.22 -46.79 -12.54
C LYS A 568 18.71 -46.99 -11.11
N THR A 569 17.90 -47.72 -10.36
CA THR A 569 18.16 -48.38 -9.09
C THR A 569 19.29 -49.41 -9.25
N ARG A 570 20.25 -49.39 -8.32
CA ARG A 570 21.02 -50.58 -7.93
C ARG A 570 21.56 -50.40 -6.51
N ASP A 571 21.08 -51.28 -5.64
CA ASP A 571 21.60 -51.52 -4.29
C ASP A 571 23.04 -52.05 -4.33
N THR A 572 23.88 -51.58 -3.40
CA THR A 572 24.89 -52.44 -2.76
C THR A 572 25.20 -51.98 -1.33
N LYS A 573 25.16 -52.94 -0.40
CA LYS A 573 25.44 -52.88 1.03
C LYS A 573 26.94 -52.64 1.36
N VAL A 574 27.15 -51.86 2.43
CA VAL A 574 27.98 -52.07 3.65
C VAL A 574 29.45 -52.50 3.50
N LEU A 575 30.37 -51.73 4.11
CA LEU A 575 31.26 -52.18 5.22
C LEU A 575 32.07 -51.02 5.82
N ILE A 576 32.03 -50.96 7.15
CA ILE A 576 32.95 -50.24 8.04
C ILE A 576 34.16 -51.16 8.24
N GLU A 577 35.38 -50.64 8.19
CA GLU A 577 36.51 -51.26 8.87
C GLU A 577 37.51 -50.19 9.30
N ASP A 578 37.66 -50.08 10.62
CA ASP A 578 38.73 -49.37 11.32
C ASP A 578 40.08 -50.04 11.02
N THR A 579 41.17 -49.26 11.04
CA THR A 579 42.52 -49.74 11.38
C THR A 579 43.41 -48.53 11.66
N ASP A 580 43.41 -48.10 12.92
CA ASP A 580 44.62 -47.64 13.59
C ASP A 580 45.36 -48.91 14.04
N ASP A 581 46.62 -49.08 13.64
CA ASP A 581 47.53 -50.06 14.24
C ASP A 581 48.62 -49.29 14.99
N ASP A 582 48.63 -49.47 16.31
CA ASP A 582 49.73 -49.10 17.19
C ASP A 582 50.92 -50.05 16.94
N SER A 583 52.03 -49.47 16.51
CA SER A 583 53.38 -49.84 16.95
C SER A 583 54.31 -48.64 16.88
#